data_AF-A0A642C2P3-F1
#
_entry.id   AF-A0A642C2P3-F1
#
_cell.length_a   1.000
_cell.length_b   1.000
_cell.length_c   1.000
_cell.angle_alpha   90.00
_cell.angle_beta   90.00
_cell.angle_gamma   90.00
#
_symmetry.space_group_name_H-M   'P 1'
#
loop_
_entity.id
_entity.type
_entity.pdbx_description
1 polymer ?
#
loop_
_entity_poly.entity_id
_entity_poly.type
_entity_poly.pdbx_seq_one_letter_code
_entity_poly.pdbx_strand_id
1 'polypeptide(L)'
;MKKHISAFLSLQFIVLSLFAVQQQVTPVDYVRPQIDTHKSRWFFFSSASRSFGMVSLSPDTQTEGSWNSGYLYNSKEIRCFSHVHCW
;
A
#
# COMPACT_ATOMS: atom_id res chain seq x y z
N MET A 1 24.38 -0.63 -46.53
CA MET A 1 23.54 0.48 -46.02
C MET A 1 22.20 0.02 -45.44
N LYS A 2 21.33 -0.67 -46.18
CA LYS A 2 19.95 -1.02 -45.71
C LYS A 2 19.88 -1.78 -44.37
N LYS A 3 20.80 -2.72 -44.12
CA LYS A 3 20.89 -3.48 -42.85
C LYS A 3 21.25 -2.63 -41.62
N HIS A 4 22.08 -1.61 -41.78
CA HIS A 4 22.46 -0.70 -40.68
C HIS A 4 21.34 0.30 -40.38
N ILE A 5 20.60 0.73 -41.40
CA ILE A 5 19.41 1.58 -41.26
C ILE A 5 18.30 0.84 -40.51
N SER A 6 18.05 -0.43 -40.85
CA SER A 6 17.06 -1.25 -40.14
C SER A 6 17.43 -1.45 -38.67
N ALA A 7 18.69 -1.77 -38.36
CA ALA A 7 19.15 -1.94 -36.98
C ALA A 7 19.02 -0.65 -36.15
N PHE A 8 19.31 0.52 -36.76
CA PHE A 8 19.17 1.81 -36.11
C PHE A 8 17.69 2.15 -35.80
N LEU A 9 16.78 1.86 -36.73
CA LEU A 9 15.34 2.05 -36.53
C LEU A 9 14.79 1.10 -35.44
N SER A 10 15.22 -0.16 -35.43
CA SER A 10 14.86 -1.12 -34.37
C SER A 10 15.34 -0.64 -33.00
N LEU A 11 16.57 -0.12 -32.91
CA LEU A 11 17.11 0.40 -31.67
C LEU A 11 16.35 1.65 -31.19
N GLN A 12 16.00 2.57 -32.09
CA GLN A 12 15.16 3.72 -31.76
C GLN A 12 13.78 3.30 -31.23
N PHE A 13 13.15 2.30 -31.87
CA PHE A 13 11.84 1.81 -31.46
C PHE A 13 11.89 1.18 -30.05
N ILE A 14 12.93 0.39 -29.76
CA ILE A 14 13.17 -0.18 -28.43
C ILE A 14 13.33 0.93 -27.39
N VAL A 15 14.15 1.94 -27.67
CA VAL A 15 14.37 3.08 -26.77
C VAL A 15 13.06 3.83 -26.50
N LEU A 16 12.26 4.11 -27.53
CA LEU A 16 10.94 4.75 -27.39
C LEU A 16 9.97 3.93 -26.53
N SER A 17 9.94 2.60 -26.72
CA SER A 17 9.07 1.72 -25.93
C SER A 17 9.46 1.64 -24.45
N LEU A 18 10.74 1.83 -24.11
CA LEU A 18 11.20 1.90 -22.71
C LEU A 18 10.71 3.18 -22.01
N PHE A 19 10.59 4.29 -22.74
CA PHE A 19 10.05 5.55 -22.20
C PHE A 19 8.52 5.57 -22.09
N ALA A 20 7.82 4.70 -22.83
CA ALA A 20 6.35 4.63 -22.81
C ALA A 20 5.79 3.89 -21.58
N VAL A 21 6.61 3.14 -20.85
CA VAL A 21 6.20 2.46 -19.61
C VAL A 21 6.32 3.45 -18.46
N GLN A 22 5.29 4.28 -18.27
CA GLN A 22 5.14 5.07 -17.06
C GLN A 22 4.13 4.40 -16.13
N GLN A 23 4.47 4.29 -14.84
CA GLN A 23 3.54 3.74 -13.85
C GLN A 23 2.30 4.64 -13.77
N GLN A 24 1.12 4.05 -13.97
CA GLN A 24 -0.13 4.75 -13.77
C GLN A 24 -0.32 4.99 -12.27
N VAL A 25 -0.25 6.25 -11.85
CA VAL A 25 -0.56 6.65 -10.48
C VAL A 25 -2.05 6.95 -10.39
N THR A 26 -2.71 6.30 -9.45
CA THR A 26 -4.14 6.43 -9.17
C THR A 26 -4.34 7.00 -7.76
N PRO A 27 -5.54 7.51 -7.41
CA PRO A 27 -5.77 8.11 -6.09
C PRO A 27 -5.42 7.21 -4.91
N VAL A 28 -5.54 5.88 -5.04
CA VAL A 28 -5.23 4.92 -3.97
C VAL A 28 -3.73 4.92 -3.61
N ASP A 29 -2.85 5.27 -4.57
CA ASP A 29 -1.40 5.31 -4.36
C ASP A 29 -0.96 6.42 -3.41
N TYR A 30 -1.83 7.40 -3.14
CA TYR A 30 -1.61 8.47 -2.17
C TYR A 30 -2.10 8.12 -0.75
N VAL A 31 -2.90 7.06 -0.59
CA VAL A 31 -3.49 6.68 0.70
C VAL A 31 -2.46 5.98 1.57
N ARG A 32 -2.22 6.50 2.78
CA ARG A 32 -1.32 5.89 3.77
C ARG A 32 -2.06 5.58 5.07
N PRO A 33 -2.61 4.35 5.24
CA PRO A 33 -3.36 3.96 6.43
C PRO A 33 -2.54 4.06 7.73
N GLN A 34 -1.21 4.06 7.64
CA GLN A 34 -0.33 4.11 8.81
C GLN A 34 -0.22 5.51 9.45
N ILE A 35 -0.73 6.56 8.80
CA ILE A 35 -0.66 7.92 9.33
C ILE A 35 -1.34 7.97 10.71
N ASP A 36 -0.64 8.59 11.67
CA ASP A 36 -1.07 8.80 13.05
C ASP A 36 -1.32 7.52 13.89
N THR A 37 -0.84 6.36 13.46
CA THR A 37 -1.02 5.09 14.20
C THR A 37 -0.07 4.88 15.38
N HIS A 38 0.76 5.87 15.75
CA HIS A 38 1.73 5.75 16.84
C HIS A 38 1.12 5.87 18.26
N LYS A 39 -0.05 6.52 18.37
CA LYS A 39 -0.87 6.64 19.59
C LYS A 39 -2.32 6.34 19.22
N SER A 40 -2.55 5.06 18.95
CA SER A 40 -3.79 4.59 18.32
C SER A 40 -4.78 4.01 19.34
N ARG A 41 -6.05 3.91 18.92
CA ARG A 41 -7.00 2.95 19.48
C ARG A 41 -7.08 1.75 18.54
N TRP A 42 -7.49 0.60 19.07
CA TRP A 42 -7.56 -0.64 18.29
C TRP A 42 -8.40 -0.55 17.00
N PHE A 43 -9.29 0.44 16.86
CA PHE A 43 -10.11 0.66 15.66
C PHE A 43 -9.71 1.85 14.78
N PHE A 44 -8.68 2.63 15.12
CA PHE A 44 -8.25 3.78 14.29
C PHE A 44 -7.48 3.36 13.04
N PHE A 45 -6.96 2.14 13.03
CA PHE A 45 -6.20 1.60 11.92
C PHE A 45 -7.02 0.53 11.18
N SER A 46 -7.30 0.80 9.90
CA SER A 46 -7.95 -0.13 8.97
C SER A 46 -7.01 -0.40 7.81
N SER A 47 -6.37 -1.58 7.80
CA SER A 47 -5.32 -1.87 6.80
C SER A 47 -5.85 -2.45 5.50
N ALA A 48 -6.74 -3.43 5.58
CA ALA A 48 -7.38 -4.08 4.45
C ALA A 48 -8.89 -4.08 4.67
N SER A 49 -9.56 -3.17 3.98
CA SER A 49 -11.02 -3.03 4.01
C SER A 49 -11.53 -2.54 2.66
N ARG A 50 -12.84 -2.73 2.43
CA ARG A 50 -13.55 -2.07 1.34
C ARG A 50 -14.23 -0.83 1.91
N SER A 51 -14.42 0.21 1.09
CA SER A 51 -15.25 1.35 1.46
C SER A 51 -16.62 0.86 1.93
N PHE A 52 -17.00 1.19 3.18
CA PHE A 52 -18.23 0.74 3.84
C PHE A 52 -18.39 -0.80 3.92
N GLY A 53 -17.28 -1.53 3.89
CA GLY A 53 -17.27 -2.98 4.06
C GLY A 53 -17.60 -3.38 5.50
N MET A 54 -18.20 -4.56 5.67
CA MET A 54 -18.56 -5.02 7.02
C MET A 54 -17.34 -5.28 7.91
N VAL A 55 -16.20 -5.69 7.33
CA VAL A 55 -14.99 -6.15 8.05
C VAL A 55 -13.78 -5.32 7.62
N SER A 56 -12.94 -4.92 8.59
CA SER A 56 -11.55 -4.55 8.35
C SER A 56 -10.61 -5.60 8.93
N LEU A 57 -9.64 -6.06 8.15
CA LEU A 57 -8.55 -6.90 8.65
C LEU A 57 -7.35 -6.01 9.02
N SER A 58 -6.90 -6.06 10.28
CA SER A 58 -5.82 -5.22 10.79
C SER A 58 -4.78 -6.05 11.56
N PRO A 59 -3.46 -5.86 11.33
CA PRO A 59 -2.41 -6.41 12.19
C PRO A 59 -2.41 -5.71 13.55
N ASP A 60 -2.49 -6.48 14.62
CA ASP A 60 -2.39 -5.96 15.98
C ASP A 60 -1.00 -6.19 16.54
N THR A 61 -0.46 -5.13 17.11
CA THR A 61 0.84 -5.11 17.78
C THR A 61 0.69 -5.05 19.29
N GLN A 62 -0.45 -4.54 19.80
CA GLN A 62 -0.85 -4.55 21.20
C GLN A 62 -2.33 -4.92 21.29
N THR A 63 -2.65 -6.08 21.88
CA THR A 63 -4.01 -6.61 21.94
C THR A 63 -4.77 -6.20 23.20
N GLU A 64 -4.09 -5.63 24.18
CA GLU A 64 -4.68 -5.25 25.45
C GLU A 64 -4.99 -3.75 25.52
N GLY A 65 -6.13 -3.43 26.14
CA GLY A 65 -6.56 -2.07 26.39
C GLY A 65 -7.32 -1.42 25.24
N SER A 66 -7.90 -0.24 25.52
CA SER A 66 -8.67 0.55 24.54
C SER A 66 -7.86 1.66 23.86
N TRP A 67 -6.79 2.09 24.51
CA TRP A 67 -5.88 3.16 24.10
C TRP A 67 -4.47 2.60 24.02
N ASN A 68 -3.66 3.12 23.08
CA ASN A 68 -2.36 2.55 22.74
C ASN A 68 -2.45 1.04 22.45
N SER A 69 -3.50 0.64 21.73
CA SER A 69 -3.78 -0.74 21.36
C SER A 69 -4.14 -0.87 19.88
N GLY A 70 -4.21 -2.11 19.39
CA GLY A 70 -4.24 -2.48 17.98
C GLY A 70 -2.88 -2.33 17.30
N TYR A 71 -2.87 -1.71 16.13
CA TYR A 71 -1.65 -1.39 15.40
C TYR A 71 -0.96 -0.14 15.94
N LEU A 72 0.32 -0.28 16.30
CA LEU A 72 1.20 0.81 16.71
C LEU A 72 2.41 0.87 15.78
N TYR A 73 2.57 1.98 15.05
CA TYR A 73 3.61 2.13 14.02
C TYR A 73 5.03 1.78 14.48
N ASN A 74 5.36 2.10 15.74
CA ASN A 74 6.70 1.90 16.29
C ASN A 74 6.92 0.50 16.85
N SER A 75 5.90 -0.35 16.90
CA SER A 75 6.07 -1.74 17.32
C SER A 75 6.82 -2.53 16.25
N LYS A 76 7.69 -3.45 16.68
CA LYS A 76 8.48 -4.32 15.81
C LYS A 76 7.87 -5.70 15.63
N GLU A 77 6.80 -5.99 16.37
CA GLU A 77 6.19 -7.32 16.46
C GLU A 77 4.69 -7.23 16.19
N ILE A 78 4.22 -8.11 15.31
CA ILE A 78 2.79 -8.36 15.06
C ILE A 78 2.40 -9.57 15.89
N ARG A 79 1.33 -9.44 16.68
CA ARG A 79 0.82 -10.50 17.55
C ARG A 79 -0.25 -11.33 16.86
N CYS A 80 -1.17 -10.68 16.17
CA CYS A 80 -2.26 -11.33 15.46
C CYS A 80 -2.85 -10.42 14.38
N PHE A 81 -3.85 -10.93 13.67
CA PHE A 81 -4.69 -10.15 12.76
C PHE A 81 -6.13 -10.22 13.26
N SER A 82 -6.71 -9.09 13.59
CA SER A 82 -8.08 -8.99 14.10
C SER A 82 -9.06 -8.61 12.99
N HIS A 83 -10.29 -9.11 13.13
CA HIS A 83 -11.43 -8.69 12.32
C HIS A 83 -12.10 -7.53 13.06
N VAL A 84 -11.70 -6.31 12.72
CA VAL A 84 -12.17 -5.09 13.36
C VAL A 84 -13.48 -4.67 12.71
N HIS A 85 -14.50 -4.52 13.55
CA HIS A 85 -15.83 -4.06 13.18
C HIS A 85 -16.15 -2.81 13.98
N CYS A 86 -15.76 -1.65 13.46
CA CYS A 86 -15.97 -0.38 14.12
C CYS A 86 -15.93 0.76 13.09
N TRP A 87 -16.96 1.59 13.10
CA TRP A 87 -17.20 2.80 12.28
C TRP A 87 -17.07 2.62 10.76
#